data_AF-A0A955XDR3-F1
#
_entry.id   AF-A0A955XDR3-F1
#
_cell.length_a   1.000
_cell.length_b   1.000
_cell.length_c   1.000
_cell.angle_alpha   90.00
_cell.angle_beta   90.00
_cell.angle_gamma   90.00
#
_symmetry.space_group_name_H-M   'P 1'
#
loop_
_entity.id
_entity.type
_entity.pdbx_description
1 polymer ?
#
loop_
_entity_poly.entity_id
_entity_poly.type
_entity_poly.pdbx_seq_one_letter_code
_entity_poly.pdbx_strand_id
1 'polypeptide(L)'
;MFASRRIFRTFVLLGGLTAATAGCRSCTQPGPPPPPEPQWTPPSDVARLVLRSPAGACDPERLKVQGTNLRAQPVSLFPQQASGLSRYCVVRPAAGPSLDRLALTTYEEAARSAGYEVERDYNVVLTAGPLMTLPRPENRETYIERAGALKTGTWPAQAKPTRIALVDSADTTAAVGWSVPTPSTADHGTLLARLIEELICPDGDPNSDKCLGVVRPYKALSVNTAQGPQGAVSELAERIVDAVNDAKTDEVGQLVINLSVGWVPVPQLGGPDIDKLPLPAAAVADALRFAACRGAVTFAAAGNNMGGPNGNFDTGFVYPAGW
;
A
#
# COMPACT_ATOMS: atom_id res chain seq x y z
N MET A 1 -9.84 -58.86 -14.58
CA MET A 1 -9.56 -58.64 -13.15
C MET A 1 -8.21 -57.94 -13.03
N PHE A 2 -8.20 -56.62 -12.83
CA PHE A 2 -6.98 -55.85 -12.53
C PHE A 2 -7.17 -55.19 -11.16
N ALA A 3 -6.38 -55.61 -10.18
CA ALA A 3 -6.44 -55.09 -8.83
C ALA A 3 -5.55 -53.83 -8.72
N SER A 4 -6.18 -52.68 -8.54
CA SER A 4 -5.55 -51.39 -8.26
C SER A 4 -5.14 -51.33 -6.78
N ARG A 5 -3.82 -51.23 -6.51
CA ARG A 5 -3.30 -50.96 -5.17
C ARG A 5 -3.25 -49.43 -4.96
N ARG A 6 -4.20 -48.90 -4.19
CA ARG A 6 -4.11 -47.54 -3.64
C ARG A 6 -3.19 -47.56 -2.42
N ILE A 7 -2.07 -46.85 -2.49
CA ILE A 7 -1.20 -46.58 -1.35
C ILE A 7 -1.70 -45.30 -0.69
N PHE A 8 -2.37 -45.43 0.46
CA PHE A 8 -2.62 -44.31 1.37
C PHE A 8 -1.34 -44.05 2.17
N ARG A 9 -0.72 -42.88 1.99
CA ARG A 9 0.31 -42.37 2.90
C ARG A 9 -0.36 -41.49 3.96
N THR A 10 -0.50 -42.03 5.15
CA THR A 10 -0.85 -41.30 6.37
C THR A 10 0.38 -40.51 6.83
N PHE A 11 0.30 -39.17 6.84
CA PHE A 11 1.26 -38.34 7.56
C PHE A 11 0.83 -38.25 9.02
N VAL A 12 1.64 -38.81 9.91
CA VAL A 12 1.52 -38.64 11.36
C VAL A 12 2.35 -37.41 11.74
N LEU A 13 1.70 -36.33 12.12
CA LEU A 13 2.31 -35.16 12.74
C LEU A 13 2.34 -35.38 14.26
N LEU A 14 3.50 -35.82 14.76
CA LEU A 14 3.84 -35.84 16.20
C LEU A 14 4.68 -34.59 16.48
N GLY A 15 4.03 -33.50 16.88
CA GLY A 15 4.68 -32.31 17.41
C GLY A 15 4.36 -32.19 18.90
N GLY A 16 5.31 -32.61 19.74
CA GLY A 16 5.20 -32.45 21.20
C GLY A 16 5.39 -31.01 21.62
N LEU A 17 4.40 -30.45 22.34
CA LEU A 17 4.58 -29.24 23.12
C LEU A 17 5.37 -29.57 24.39
N THR A 18 6.61 -29.09 24.49
CA THR A 18 7.29 -28.94 25.78
C THR A 18 7.12 -27.50 26.24
N ALA A 19 6.33 -27.30 27.29
CA ALA A 19 6.19 -26.01 27.97
C ALA A 19 7.49 -25.68 28.70
N ALA A 20 8.23 -24.70 28.18
CA ALA A 20 9.34 -24.08 28.90
C ALA A 20 8.77 -23.05 29.88
N THR A 21 8.78 -23.37 31.17
CA THR A 21 8.55 -22.40 32.24
C THR A 21 9.81 -21.54 32.42
N ALA A 22 9.89 -20.44 31.66
CA ALA A 22 10.91 -19.42 31.87
C ALA A 22 10.56 -18.61 33.12
N GLY A 23 11.34 -18.80 34.18
CA GLY A 23 11.27 -17.97 35.39
C GLY A 23 11.87 -16.60 35.13
N CYS A 24 11.03 -15.58 34.95
CA CYS A 24 11.46 -14.18 34.99
C CYS A 24 11.60 -13.73 36.45
N ARG A 25 12.84 -13.72 36.96
CA ARG A 25 13.19 -13.02 38.20
C ARG A 25 14.41 -12.12 37.96
N SER A 26 14.14 -10.95 37.41
CA SER A 26 14.91 -9.75 37.75
C SER A 26 13.97 -8.56 37.64
N CYS A 27 13.57 -7.99 38.77
CA CYS A 27 12.97 -6.67 38.81
C CYS A 27 14.07 -5.67 38.46
N THR A 28 14.25 -5.40 37.17
CA THR A 28 15.00 -4.23 36.73
C THR A 28 14.29 -2.99 37.27
N GLN A 29 15.06 -2.12 37.92
CA GLN A 29 14.61 -0.79 38.29
C GLN A 29 13.94 -0.14 37.08
N PRO A 30 12.77 0.51 37.23
CA PRO A 30 12.18 1.25 36.12
C PRO A 30 13.23 2.24 35.61
N GLY A 31 13.57 2.11 34.32
CA GLY A 31 14.46 3.05 33.67
C GLY A 31 13.90 4.48 33.82
N PRO A 32 14.75 5.51 33.67
CA PRO A 32 14.23 6.86 33.56
C PRO A 32 13.12 6.91 32.49
N PRO A 33 12.05 7.69 32.71
CA PRO A 33 11.01 7.84 31.70
C PRO A 33 11.66 8.21 30.36
N PRO A 34 11.21 7.63 29.24
CA PRO A 34 11.74 8.01 27.94
C PRO A 34 11.62 9.52 27.77
N PRO A 35 12.59 10.17 27.07
CA PRO A 35 12.44 11.58 26.73
C PRO A 35 11.09 11.80 26.02
N PRO A 36 10.45 12.96 26.21
CA PRO A 36 9.22 13.26 25.49
C PRO A 36 9.46 13.11 23.99
N GLU A 37 8.62 12.33 23.33
CA GLU A 37 8.70 12.11 21.89
C GLU A 37 8.68 13.47 21.18
N PRO A 38 9.59 13.71 20.21
CA PRO A 38 9.57 14.90 19.39
C PRO A 38 8.16 15.07 18.79
N GLN A 39 7.56 16.24 19.00
CA GLN A 39 6.29 16.55 18.36
C GLN A 39 6.53 16.67 16.85
N TRP A 40 6.16 15.62 16.11
CA TRP A 40 6.12 15.68 14.67
C TRP A 40 5.18 16.81 14.25
N THR A 41 5.72 17.78 13.53
CA THR A 41 4.91 18.83 12.91
C THR A 41 4.63 18.36 11.49
N PRO A 42 3.34 18.18 11.10
CA PRO A 42 3.03 17.80 9.74
C PRO A 42 3.66 18.78 8.77
N PRO A 43 4.14 18.33 7.59
CA PRO A 43 4.41 19.24 6.50
C PRO A 43 3.19 20.14 6.33
N SER A 44 3.42 21.43 6.04
CA SER A 44 2.35 22.44 5.98
C SER A 44 1.32 22.21 4.86
N ASP A 45 1.50 21.14 4.09
CA ASP A 45 0.85 20.88 2.83
C ASP A 45 -0.14 19.74 3.06
N VAL A 46 -1.28 20.11 3.65
CA VAL A 46 -2.47 19.24 3.67
C VAL A 46 -2.77 18.87 2.24
N ALA A 47 -2.74 17.57 1.94
CA ALA A 47 -2.96 17.06 0.61
C ALA A 47 -4.45 17.01 0.26
N ARG A 48 -5.31 16.77 1.27
CA ARG A 48 -6.78 16.68 1.15
C ARG A 48 -7.45 16.53 2.52
N LEU A 49 -8.79 16.47 2.52
CA LEU A 49 -9.58 15.98 3.65
C LEU A 49 -10.08 14.56 3.36
N VAL A 50 -10.06 13.72 4.40
CA VAL A 50 -10.77 12.44 4.42
C VAL A 50 -11.94 12.59 5.39
N LEU A 51 -13.12 12.17 4.94
CA LEU A 51 -14.35 12.23 5.71
C LEU A 51 -14.88 10.82 5.91
N ARG A 52 -15.49 10.54 7.06
CA ARG A 52 -16.29 9.32 7.27
C ARG A 52 -17.76 9.70 7.46
N SER A 53 -18.61 9.13 6.63
CA SER A 53 -20.05 9.39 6.65
C SER A 53 -20.71 8.72 7.86
N PRO A 54 -21.55 9.44 8.62
CA PRO A 54 -22.32 8.85 9.72
C PRO A 54 -23.46 7.95 9.21
N ALA A 55 -23.87 8.13 7.94
CA ALA A 55 -25.02 7.46 7.34
C ALA A 55 -24.63 6.23 6.50
N GLY A 56 -23.40 5.74 6.64
CA GLY A 56 -22.87 4.67 5.80
C GLY A 56 -22.16 5.24 4.59
N ALA A 57 -22.77 5.27 3.41
CA ALA A 57 -22.09 5.68 2.18
C ALA A 57 -21.76 7.19 2.14
N CYS A 58 -20.68 7.52 1.44
CA CYS A 58 -20.28 8.88 1.07
C CYS A 58 -21.36 9.48 0.17
N ASP A 59 -21.91 10.63 0.56
CA ASP A 59 -22.92 11.36 -0.19
C ASP A 59 -22.38 12.75 -0.58
N PRO A 60 -21.78 12.88 -1.78
CA PRO A 60 -21.25 14.15 -2.27
C PRO A 60 -22.29 15.28 -2.34
N GLU A 61 -23.57 14.95 -2.52
CA GLU A 61 -24.64 15.94 -2.66
C GLU A 61 -24.92 16.66 -1.35
N ARG A 62 -24.82 15.95 -0.22
CA ARG A 62 -24.93 16.53 1.13
C ARG A 62 -23.72 17.37 1.53
N LEU A 63 -22.61 17.26 0.80
CA LEU A 63 -21.34 17.93 1.09
C LEU A 63 -21.01 19.03 0.07
N LYS A 64 -22.03 19.57 -0.62
CA LYS A 64 -21.86 20.73 -1.50
C LYS A 64 -21.72 22.00 -0.68
N VAL A 65 -20.51 22.53 -0.59
CA VAL A 65 -20.21 23.78 0.10
C VAL A 65 -20.16 24.92 -0.92
N GLN A 66 -21.14 25.81 -0.87
CA GLN A 66 -21.21 26.96 -1.78
C GLN A 66 -19.96 27.85 -1.65
N GLY A 67 -19.51 28.41 -2.76
CA GLY A 67 -18.34 29.30 -2.79
C GLY A 67 -16.99 28.57 -2.72
N THR A 68 -16.97 27.24 -2.66
CA THR A 68 -15.73 26.45 -2.78
C THR A 68 -15.70 25.73 -4.14
N ASN A 69 -14.49 25.52 -4.67
CA ASN A 69 -14.28 24.63 -5.81
C ASN A 69 -14.08 23.16 -5.36
N LEU A 70 -14.39 22.80 -4.12
CA LEU A 70 -14.10 21.49 -3.56
C LEU A 70 -15.27 20.53 -3.74
N ARG A 71 -14.95 19.24 -3.95
CA ARG A 71 -15.94 18.17 -4.06
C ARG A 71 -15.49 16.95 -3.28
N ALA A 72 -16.39 16.42 -2.46
CA ALA A 72 -16.25 15.08 -1.91
C ALA A 72 -16.46 14.05 -3.01
N GLN A 73 -15.60 13.05 -3.03
CA GLN A 73 -15.70 11.88 -3.91
C GLN A 73 -15.55 10.63 -3.04
N PRO A 74 -16.31 9.56 -3.28
CA PRO A 74 -16.08 8.30 -2.58
C PRO A 74 -14.65 7.79 -2.83
N VAL A 75 -14.00 7.21 -1.81
CA VAL A 75 -12.69 6.52 -1.97
C VAL A 75 -12.78 5.38 -2.99
N SER A 76 -13.96 4.78 -3.15
CA SER A 76 -14.21 3.81 -4.21
C SER A 76 -15.27 4.34 -5.16
N LEU A 77 -14.93 4.44 -6.45
CA LEU A 77 -15.89 4.71 -7.53
C LEU A 77 -16.93 3.58 -7.70
N PHE A 78 -16.74 2.43 -7.03
CA PHE A 78 -17.63 1.27 -7.05
C PHE A 78 -18.23 1.01 -5.66
N PRO A 79 -19.04 1.93 -5.11
CA PRO A 79 -19.49 1.89 -3.72
C PRO A 79 -20.33 0.65 -3.37
N GLN A 80 -20.98 0.03 -4.35
CA GLN A 80 -21.75 -1.21 -4.14
C GLN A 80 -20.86 -2.43 -3.89
N GLN A 81 -19.59 -2.40 -4.29
CA GLN A 81 -18.72 -3.58 -4.23
C GLN A 81 -17.76 -3.58 -3.03
N ALA A 82 -17.51 -2.43 -2.41
CA ALA A 82 -16.57 -2.24 -1.31
C ALA A 82 -17.29 -1.67 -0.08
N SER A 83 -18.11 -2.49 0.58
CA SER A 83 -19.04 -2.08 1.65
C SER A 83 -18.38 -1.38 2.85
N GLY A 84 -17.09 -1.59 3.10
CA GLY A 84 -16.34 -0.88 4.14
C GLY A 84 -15.72 0.45 3.69
N LEU A 85 -15.54 0.65 2.39
CA LEU A 85 -14.86 1.83 1.84
C LEU A 85 -15.81 2.90 1.32
N SER A 86 -17.03 2.50 0.98
CA SER A 86 -18.09 3.42 0.57
C SER A 86 -18.34 4.51 1.61
N ARG A 87 -17.99 4.29 2.89
CA ARG A 87 -18.13 5.27 3.97
C ARG A 87 -17.13 6.40 4.00
N TYR A 88 -16.05 6.31 3.22
CA TYR A 88 -15.04 7.34 3.15
C TYR A 88 -15.26 8.25 1.95
N CYS A 89 -15.20 9.55 2.18
CA CYS A 89 -15.07 10.55 1.15
C CYS A 89 -13.67 11.15 1.15
N VAL A 90 -13.15 11.48 -0.03
CA VAL A 90 -11.96 12.30 -0.21
C VAL A 90 -12.38 13.62 -0.84
N VAL A 91 -11.95 14.73 -0.26
CA VAL A 91 -12.24 16.07 -0.76
C VAL A 91 -11.13 16.50 -1.72
N ARG A 92 -11.51 16.79 -2.97
CA ARG A 92 -10.58 17.22 -4.03
C ARG A 92 -11.03 18.54 -4.64
N PRO A 93 -10.12 19.33 -5.25
CA PRO A 93 -10.53 20.40 -6.15
C PRO A 93 -11.33 19.82 -7.33
N ALA A 94 -12.42 20.48 -7.71
CA ALA A 94 -13.19 20.17 -8.91
C ALA A 94 -12.39 20.47 -10.18
N ALA A 95 -11.45 21.42 -10.11
CA ALA A 95 -10.49 21.77 -11.14
C ALA A 95 -9.24 22.40 -10.52
N GLY A 96 -8.08 22.17 -11.14
CA GLY A 96 -6.80 22.76 -10.75
C GLY A 96 -6.01 21.96 -9.70
N PRO A 97 -4.72 22.27 -9.53
CA PRO A 97 -3.81 21.45 -8.72
C PRO A 97 -3.77 21.81 -7.23
N SER A 98 -4.26 22.98 -6.81
CA SER A 98 -4.09 23.45 -5.43
C SER A 98 -5.40 23.50 -4.65
N LEU A 99 -5.32 23.05 -3.40
CA LEU A 99 -6.33 23.28 -2.38
C LEU A 99 -6.07 24.63 -1.72
N ASP A 100 -6.99 25.57 -1.85
CA ASP A 100 -6.97 26.79 -1.04
C ASP A 100 -7.22 26.42 0.44
N ARG A 101 -6.35 26.88 1.33
CA ARG A 101 -6.44 26.60 2.78
C ARG A 101 -7.73 27.15 3.38
N LEU A 102 -8.20 28.31 2.90
CA LEU A 102 -9.45 28.89 3.38
C LEU A 102 -10.62 28.01 2.92
N ALA A 103 -10.69 27.65 1.63
CA ALA A 103 -11.69 26.73 1.13
C ALA A 103 -11.71 25.38 1.87
N LEU A 104 -10.54 24.80 2.17
CA LEU A 104 -10.43 23.57 2.97
C LEU A 104 -11.03 23.73 4.37
N THR A 105 -10.73 24.84 5.05
CA THR A 105 -11.23 25.10 6.40
C THR A 105 -12.74 25.28 6.39
N THR A 106 -13.27 26.06 5.46
CA THR A 106 -14.72 26.22 5.25
C THR A 106 -15.40 24.88 4.97
N TYR A 107 -14.76 24.03 4.17
CA TYR A 107 -15.30 22.70 3.86
C TYR A 107 -15.29 21.77 5.06
N GLU A 108 -14.20 21.78 5.84
CA GLU A 108 -14.06 21.01 7.07
C GLU A 108 -15.16 21.38 8.08
N GLU A 109 -15.41 22.67 8.30
CA GLU A 109 -16.48 23.17 9.18
C GLU A 109 -17.88 22.73 8.70
N ALA A 110 -18.14 22.85 7.39
CA ALA A 110 -19.41 22.43 6.80
C ALA A 110 -19.63 20.92 6.92
N ALA A 111 -18.60 20.10 6.67
CA ALA A 111 -18.68 18.65 6.78
C ALA A 111 -18.92 18.21 8.23
N ARG A 112 -18.20 18.80 9.21
CA ARG A 112 -18.45 18.55 10.64
C ARG A 112 -19.86 18.95 11.06
N SER A 113 -20.34 20.10 10.57
CA SER A 113 -21.73 20.56 10.82
C SER A 113 -22.78 19.61 10.25
N ALA A 114 -22.46 18.91 9.16
CA ALA A 114 -23.29 17.87 8.58
C ALA A 114 -23.16 16.49 9.27
N GLY A 115 -22.38 16.39 10.36
CA GLY A 115 -22.19 15.20 11.17
C GLY A 115 -21.10 14.24 10.67
N TYR A 116 -20.25 14.66 9.73
CA TYR A 116 -19.13 13.84 9.28
C TYR A 116 -17.98 13.88 10.30
N GLU A 117 -17.32 12.74 10.47
CA GLU A 117 -15.97 12.71 11.02
C GLU A 117 -15.02 13.22 9.94
N VAL A 118 -14.12 14.14 10.31
CA VAL A 118 -13.24 14.82 9.35
C VAL A 118 -11.82 14.82 9.86
N GLU A 119 -10.90 14.44 9.00
CA GLU A 119 -9.47 14.52 9.26
C GLU A 119 -8.71 14.99 8.03
N ARG A 120 -7.54 15.59 8.28
CA ARG A 120 -6.62 16.03 7.25
C ARG A 120 -5.75 14.86 6.84
N ASP A 121 -5.58 14.69 5.53
CA ASP A 121 -4.68 13.70 4.96
C ASP A 121 -3.47 14.43 4.37
N TYR A 122 -2.30 14.00 4.79
CA TYR A 122 -1.02 14.65 4.52
C TYR A 122 -0.22 13.80 3.52
N ASN A 123 0.66 14.45 2.75
CA ASN A 123 1.60 13.75 1.87
C ASN A 123 2.74 13.11 2.69
N VAL A 124 2.43 12.03 3.39
CA VAL A 124 3.37 11.34 4.28
C VAL A 124 3.78 9.97 3.78
N VAL A 125 3.15 9.47 2.71
CA VAL A 125 3.55 8.20 2.11
C VAL A 125 4.79 8.46 1.25
N LEU A 126 5.90 7.83 1.59
CA LEU A 126 7.18 7.92 0.88
C LEU A 126 7.67 6.55 0.45
N THR A 127 8.59 6.55 -0.50
CA THR A 127 9.31 5.35 -0.93
C THR A 127 10.57 5.15 -0.11
N ALA A 128 11.24 4.01 -0.33
CA ALA A 128 12.49 3.65 0.33
C ALA A 128 13.70 4.51 -0.15
N GLY A 129 13.71 5.81 0.18
CA GLY A 129 14.85 6.72 0.00
C GLY A 129 15.36 6.89 -1.45
N PRO A 130 16.27 7.85 -1.70
CA PRO A 130 16.89 8.09 -3.02
C PRO A 130 17.91 7.01 -3.43
N LEU A 131 17.90 5.85 -2.79
CA LEU A 131 19.02 4.90 -2.81
C LEU A 131 19.03 3.93 -3.99
N MET A 132 18.02 3.98 -4.86
CA MET A 132 18.14 3.27 -6.13
C MET A 132 18.68 4.22 -7.19
N THR A 133 19.99 4.50 -7.13
CA THR A 133 20.71 4.44 -8.40
C THR A 133 20.31 3.08 -8.98
N LEU A 134 19.74 3.12 -10.18
CA LEU A 134 19.19 1.96 -10.85
C LEU A 134 20.07 0.73 -10.61
N PRO A 135 19.52 -0.49 -10.66
CA PRO A 135 20.35 -1.60 -11.01
C PRO A 135 20.95 -1.22 -12.36
N ARG A 136 22.15 -0.66 -12.30
CA ARG A 136 23.03 -0.62 -13.44
C ARG A 136 23.07 -2.07 -13.92
N PRO A 137 23.16 -2.34 -15.22
CA PRO A 137 23.18 -3.71 -15.72
C PRO A 137 24.09 -4.65 -14.90
N GLU A 138 25.18 -4.13 -14.32
CA GLU A 138 26.06 -4.87 -13.39
C GLU A 138 25.40 -5.37 -12.08
N ASN A 139 24.39 -4.70 -11.53
CA ASN A 139 23.71 -5.11 -10.30
C ASN A 139 22.58 -6.11 -10.54
N ARG A 140 22.08 -6.22 -11.79
CA ARG A 140 20.99 -7.13 -12.16
C ARG A 140 21.31 -8.56 -11.77
N GLU A 141 22.52 -9.02 -12.11
CA GLU A 141 22.98 -10.37 -11.78
C GLU A 141 23.04 -10.58 -10.26
N THR A 142 23.49 -9.59 -9.51
CA THR A 142 23.51 -9.65 -8.04
C THR A 142 22.10 -9.74 -7.45
N TYR A 143 21.12 -9.01 -7.99
CA TYR A 143 19.73 -9.10 -7.54
C TYR A 143 19.13 -10.47 -7.84
N ILE A 144 19.33 -10.97 -9.06
CA ILE A 144 18.86 -12.30 -9.47
C ILE A 144 19.54 -13.39 -8.63
N GLU A 145 20.83 -13.27 -8.35
CA GLU A 145 21.56 -14.20 -7.49
C GLU A 145 21.02 -14.18 -6.05
N ARG A 146 20.82 -13.00 -5.46
CA ARG A 146 20.38 -12.83 -4.06
C ARG A 146 18.91 -13.14 -3.83
N ALA A 147 18.04 -12.78 -4.76
CA ALA A 147 16.64 -13.17 -4.69
C ALA A 147 16.48 -14.70 -4.79
N GLY A 148 17.54 -15.39 -5.25
CA GLY A 148 17.47 -16.74 -5.73
C GLY A 148 16.66 -16.71 -6.99
N ALA A 149 17.33 -16.64 -8.16
CA ALA A 149 16.67 -16.75 -9.45
C ALA A 149 15.64 -17.86 -9.32
N LEU A 150 14.37 -17.55 -9.57
CA LEU A 150 13.33 -18.55 -9.68
C LEU A 150 13.86 -19.52 -10.73
N LYS A 151 14.50 -20.60 -10.28
CA LYS A 151 15.11 -21.57 -11.17
C LYS A 151 13.97 -21.97 -12.08
N THR A 152 14.26 -22.04 -13.37
CA THR A 152 13.37 -22.52 -14.42
C THR A 152 13.02 -23.98 -14.15
N GLY A 153 12.34 -24.24 -13.04
CA GLY A 153 11.64 -25.47 -12.76
C GLY A 153 10.50 -25.56 -13.75
N THR A 154 10.01 -26.79 -13.92
CA THR A 154 8.76 -27.04 -14.62
C THR A 154 7.62 -26.40 -13.85
N TRP A 155 7.33 -25.14 -14.16
CA TRP A 155 6.12 -24.48 -13.74
C TRP A 155 4.93 -25.24 -14.31
N PRO A 156 3.86 -25.46 -13.52
CA PRO A 156 2.66 -26.09 -14.06
C PRO A 156 2.15 -25.25 -15.24
N ALA A 157 2.05 -25.86 -16.41
CA ALA A 157 1.74 -25.24 -17.70
C ALA A 157 0.32 -24.63 -17.82
N GLN A 158 -0.36 -24.36 -16.69
CA GLN A 158 -1.79 -24.07 -16.66
C GLN A 158 -2.25 -23.12 -15.54
N ALA A 159 -1.33 -22.39 -14.89
CA ALA A 159 -1.77 -21.32 -14.01
C ALA A 159 -2.33 -20.18 -14.86
N LYS A 160 -3.58 -19.79 -14.60
CA LYS A 160 -4.08 -18.48 -15.07
C LYS A 160 -3.05 -17.42 -14.67
N PRO A 161 -2.77 -16.43 -15.53
CA PRO A 161 -1.74 -15.44 -15.23
C PRO A 161 -2.03 -14.75 -13.90
N THR A 162 -1.01 -14.67 -13.05
CA THR A 162 -1.08 -13.91 -11.80
C THR A 162 -0.96 -12.43 -12.12
N ARG A 163 -1.85 -11.60 -11.58
CA ARG A 163 -1.67 -10.15 -11.63
C ARG A 163 -0.84 -9.69 -10.46
N ILE A 164 0.16 -8.86 -10.72
CA ILE A 164 0.93 -8.19 -9.68
C ILE A 164 0.62 -6.70 -9.76
N ALA A 165 -0.28 -6.22 -8.91
CA ALA A 165 -0.53 -4.79 -8.76
C ALA A 165 0.58 -4.14 -7.94
N LEU A 166 1.34 -3.24 -8.57
CA LEU A 166 2.37 -2.45 -7.91
C LEU A 166 1.82 -1.08 -7.56
N VAL A 167 1.48 -0.86 -6.29
CA VAL A 167 0.93 0.42 -5.84
C VAL A 167 2.06 1.29 -5.28
N ASP A 168 2.55 2.22 -6.10
CA ASP A 168 3.79 2.99 -5.85
C ASP A 168 3.79 4.32 -6.63
N SER A 169 4.94 4.81 -7.09
CA SER A 169 5.08 6.05 -7.90
C SER A 169 4.86 5.87 -9.40
N ALA A 170 4.87 4.63 -9.90
CA ALA A 170 4.76 4.34 -11.33
C ALA A 170 3.36 4.61 -11.87
N ASP A 171 3.29 5.20 -13.06
CA ASP A 171 2.07 5.56 -13.75
C ASP A 171 1.70 4.56 -14.86
N THR A 172 0.43 4.20 -14.97
CA THR A 172 -0.10 3.33 -16.04
C THR A 172 -0.36 4.08 -17.33
N THR A 173 -0.36 5.41 -17.31
CA THR A 173 -0.71 6.25 -18.46
C THR A 173 0.35 6.25 -19.57
N ALA A 174 1.53 5.67 -19.33
CA ALA A 174 2.45 5.28 -20.39
C ALA A 174 1.90 4.05 -21.14
N ALA A 175 0.90 4.31 -21.96
CA ALA A 175 0.17 3.33 -22.75
C ALA A 175 1.05 2.71 -23.86
N VAL A 176 0.74 1.44 -24.15
CA VAL A 176 1.04 0.70 -25.39
C VAL A 176 2.49 0.24 -25.56
N GLY A 177 2.79 -0.89 -24.93
CA GLY A 177 4.10 -1.54 -24.93
C GLY A 177 4.62 -1.57 -23.50
N TRP A 178 4.65 -2.75 -22.91
CA TRP A 178 5.07 -3.00 -21.52
C TRP A 178 6.56 -2.76 -21.27
N SER A 179 7.14 -1.78 -21.94
CA SER A 179 8.49 -1.33 -21.70
C SER A 179 8.45 -0.25 -20.63
N VAL A 180 8.75 -0.66 -19.40
CA VAL A 180 9.14 0.26 -18.33
C VAL A 180 10.11 1.33 -18.90
N PRO A 181 9.84 2.64 -18.68
CA PRO A 181 10.69 3.72 -19.16
C PRO A 181 12.19 3.50 -18.88
N THR A 182 13.04 3.97 -19.81
CA THR A 182 14.49 3.80 -19.68
C THR A 182 15.06 4.47 -18.42
N PRO A 183 16.17 3.95 -17.90
CA PRO A 183 16.58 4.14 -16.50
C PRO A 183 16.85 5.59 -16.06
N SER A 184 17.25 6.50 -16.96
CA SER A 184 17.82 7.81 -16.57
C SER A 184 16.90 8.73 -15.76
N THR A 185 15.60 8.42 -15.66
CA THR A 185 14.61 9.15 -14.85
C THR A 185 13.62 8.21 -14.14
N ALA A 186 13.94 6.92 -14.02
CA ALA A 186 12.98 5.94 -13.48
C ALA A 186 12.72 6.22 -12.00
N ASP A 187 11.46 6.48 -11.66
CA ASP A 187 11.03 6.59 -10.28
C ASP A 187 11.05 5.21 -9.59
N HIS A 188 10.88 5.21 -8.27
CA HIS A 188 10.96 4.02 -7.43
C HIS A 188 10.03 2.89 -7.91
N GLY A 189 8.76 3.20 -8.16
CA GLY A 189 7.78 2.25 -8.70
C GLY A 189 8.16 1.72 -10.07
N THR A 190 8.71 2.56 -10.95
CA THR A 190 9.14 2.16 -12.30
C THR A 190 10.23 1.09 -12.19
N LEU A 191 11.18 1.28 -11.28
CA LEU A 191 12.23 0.32 -11.05
C LEU A 191 11.71 -1.00 -10.43
N LEU A 192 10.81 -0.91 -9.44
CA LEU A 192 10.21 -2.12 -8.85
C LEU A 192 9.42 -2.92 -9.88
N ALA A 193 8.67 -2.25 -10.76
CA ALA A 193 7.94 -2.93 -11.83
C ALA A 193 8.89 -3.75 -12.69
N ARG A 194 10.01 -3.13 -13.12
CA ARG A 194 11.03 -3.80 -13.93
C ARG A 194 11.66 -4.99 -13.22
N LEU A 195 12.03 -4.82 -11.95
CA LEU A 195 12.63 -5.89 -11.16
C LEU A 195 11.68 -7.09 -11.05
N ILE A 196 10.39 -6.84 -10.78
CA ILE A 196 9.38 -7.88 -10.70
C ILE A 196 9.21 -8.58 -12.06
N GLU A 197 9.10 -7.83 -13.16
CA GLU A 197 9.01 -8.38 -14.52
C GLU A 197 10.20 -9.30 -14.83
N GLU A 198 11.43 -8.85 -14.55
CA GLU A 198 12.63 -9.64 -14.79
C GLU A 198 12.71 -10.91 -13.94
N LEU A 199 12.09 -10.93 -12.75
CA LEU A 199 12.03 -12.10 -11.88
C LEU A 199 10.95 -13.10 -12.31
N ILE A 200 9.83 -12.63 -12.89
CA ILE A 200 8.70 -13.50 -13.28
C ILE A 200 8.74 -13.94 -14.74
N CYS A 201 9.55 -13.28 -15.59
CA CYS A 201 9.71 -13.57 -17.01
C CYS A 201 11.13 -14.09 -17.29
N PRO A 202 11.35 -15.40 -17.41
CA PRO A 202 12.69 -16.01 -17.42
C PRO A 202 13.55 -15.63 -18.63
N ASP A 203 12.94 -15.20 -19.74
CA ASP A 203 13.60 -14.70 -20.94
C ASP A 203 13.75 -13.16 -20.95
N GLY A 204 13.23 -12.48 -19.93
CA GLY A 204 13.22 -11.03 -19.82
C GLY A 204 12.26 -10.32 -20.77
N ASP A 205 11.40 -11.06 -21.49
CA ASP A 205 10.35 -10.47 -22.33
C ASP A 205 9.02 -10.48 -21.56
N PRO A 206 8.47 -9.30 -21.17
CA PRO A 206 7.20 -9.20 -20.45
C PRO A 206 5.99 -9.69 -21.28
N ASN A 207 6.15 -9.89 -22.60
CA ASN A 207 5.11 -10.45 -23.46
C ASN A 207 5.26 -11.97 -23.67
N SER A 208 6.26 -12.59 -23.06
CA SER A 208 6.50 -14.03 -23.16
C SER A 208 5.35 -14.82 -22.54
N ASP A 209 4.96 -15.91 -23.20
CA ASP A 209 4.02 -16.89 -22.66
C ASP A 209 4.59 -17.67 -21.45
N LYS A 210 5.89 -17.49 -21.18
CA LYS A 210 6.60 -18.07 -20.03
C LYS A 210 6.56 -17.20 -18.78
N CYS A 211 6.01 -15.99 -18.86
CA CYS A 211 5.86 -15.14 -17.68
C CYS A 211 4.86 -15.75 -16.70
N LEU A 212 5.21 -15.78 -15.40
CA LEU A 212 4.32 -16.28 -14.34
C LEU A 212 3.14 -15.33 -14.05
N GLY A 213 3.23 -14.09 -14.53
CA GLY A 213 2.24 -13.08 -14.29
C GLY A 213 2.48 -11.80 -15.08
N VAL A 214 1.64 -10.81 -14.82
CA VAL A 214 1.68 -9.50 -15.45
C VAL A 214 1.71 -8.44 -14.34
N VAL A 215 2.71 -7.56 -14.41
CA VAL A 215 2.82 -6.42 -13.50
C VAL A 215 1.92 -5.29 -13.98
N ARG A 216 1.17 -4.67 -13.07
CA ARG A 216 0.30 -3.53 -13.34
C ARG A 216 0.61 -2.44 -12.31
N PRO A 217 1.25 -1.33 -12.71
CA PRO A 217 1.45 -0.19 -11.81
C PRO A 217 0.11 0.43 -11.37
N TYR A 218 0.09 1.08 -10.22
CA TYR A 218 -1.01 1.91 -9.74
C TYR A 218 -0.39 3.09 -9.00
N LYS A 219 -0.49 4.28 -9.59
CA LYS A 219 0.17 5.47 -9.05
C LYS A 219 -0.53 6.00 -7.81
N ALA A 220 0.06 5.72 -6.65
CA ALA A 220 -0.33 6.28 -5.36
C ALA A 220 0.57 7.46 -4.95
N LEU A 221 1.76 7.58 -5.53
CA LEU A 221 2.73 8.63 -5.18
C LEU A 221 3.02 9.53 -6.38
N SER A 222 3.02 10.83 -6.15
CA SER A 222 3.49 11.82 -7.10
C SER A 222 4.97 12.08 -6.90
N VAL A 223 5.75 12.06 -7.98
CA VAL A 223 7.19 12.37 -7.92
C VAL A 223 7.38 13.88 -7.79
N ASN A 224 7.75 14.34 -6.59
CA ASN A 224 8.25 15.69 -6.40
C ASN A 224 9.79 15.66 -6.43
N THR A 225 10.40 16.37 -7.37
CA THR A 225 11.85 16.33 -7.61
C THR A 225 12.68 16.77 -6.40
N ALA A 226 12.11 17.58 -5.49
CA ALA A 226 12.83 18.08 -4.32
C ALA A 226 12.84 17.10 -3.12
N GLN A 227 11.84 16.24 -3.00
CA GLN A 227 11.60 15.45 -1.78
C GLN A 227 11.37 13.95 -2.03
N GLY A 228 11.48 13.52 -3.28
CA GLY A 228 11.19 12.16 -3.72
C GLY A 228 9.68 11.94 -3.97
N PRO A 229 9.28 10.70 -4.30
CA PRO A 229 7.88 10.36 -4.48
C PRO A 229 7.12 10.48 -3.16
N GLN A 230 6.05 11.27 -3.17
CA GLN A 230 5.17 11.46 -2.03
C GLN A 230 3.71 11.32 -2.44
N GLY A 231 2.90 10.80 -1.53
CA GLY A 231 1.46 10.75 -1.72
C GLY A 231 0.73 10.78 -0.40
N ALA A 232 -0.58 10.95 -0.48
CA ALA A 232 -1.40 10.94 0.71
C ALA A 232 -1.90 9.52 1.02
N VAL A 233 -2.19 9.28 2.29
CA VAL A 233 -2.52 7.94 2.79
C VAL A 233 -3.85 7.47 2.20
N SER A 234 -4.82 8.36 2.00
CA SER A 234 -6.09 7.97 1.38
C SER A 234 -5.93 7.59 -0.10
N GLU A 235 -4.96 8.19 -0.80
CA GLU A 235 -4.71 7.90 -2.21
C GLU A 235 -4.16 6.48 -2.38
N LEU A 236 -3.34 6.03 -1.43
CA LEU A 236 -2.92 4.63 -1.35
C LEU A 236 -4.13 3.70 -1.18
N ALA A 237 -5.10 4.05 -0.32
CA ALA A 237 -6.32 3.26 -0.15
C ALA A 237 -7.13 3.15 -1.46
N GLU A 238 -7.32 4.27 -2.17
CA GLU A 238 -8.00 4.29 -3.48
C GLU A 238 -7.30 3.37 -4.49
N ARG A 239 -5.97 3.44 -4.59
CA ARG A 239 -5.22 2.64 -5.57
C ARG A 239 -5.19 1.15 -5.27
N ILE A 240 -5.25 0.75 -4.00
CA ILE A 240 -5.47 -0.66 -3.62
C ILE A 240 -6.83 -1.12 -4.13
N VAL A 241 -7.86 -0.29 -4.02
CA VAL A 241 -9.22 -0.63 -4.46
C VAL A 241 -9.33 -0.71 -5.97
N ASP A 242 -8.71 0.22 -6.69
CA ASP A 242 -8.62 0.19 -8.16
C ASP A 242 -7.98 -1.13 -8.62
N ALA A 243 -6.84 -1.51 -8.02
CA ALA A 243 -6.16 -2.77 -8.32
C ALA A 243 -7.05 -4.01 -8.14
N VAL A 244 -7.82 -4.04 -7.05
CA VAL A 244 -8.76 -5.14 -6.76
C VAL A 244 -9.91 -5.17 -7.75
N ASN A 245 -10.41 -4.01 -8.20
CA ASN A 245 -11.53 -3.95 -9.14
C ASN A 245 -11.10 -4.29 -10.57
N ASP A 246 -9.97 -3.79 -11.03
CA ASP A 246 -9.40 -4.13 -12.34
C ASP A 246 -9.08 -5.63 -12.44
N ALA A 247 -8.61 -6.25 -11.36
CA ALA A 247 -8.37 -7.69 -11.33
C ALA A 247 -9.66 -8.53 -11.47
N LYS A 248 -10.84 -7.96 -11.28
CA LYS A 248 -12.12 -8.67 -11.51
C LYS A 248 -12.56 -8.62 -12.97
N THR A 249 -12.22 -7.54 -13.68
CA THR A 249 -12.63 -7.37 -15.08
C THR A 249 -11.79 -8.21 -16.01
N ASP A 250 -10.54 -8.44 -15.61
CA ASP A 250 -9.57 -9.18 -16.38
C ASP A 250 -9.60 -10.61 -15.85
N GLU A 251 -9.71 -11.63 -16.70
CA GLU A 251 -9.88 -13.04 -16.31
C GLU A 251 -8.65 -13.68 -15.61
N VAL A 252 -7.94 -12.92 -14.77
CA VAL A 252 -6.76 -13.33 -14.02
C VAL A 252 -7.13 -14.32 -12.91
N GLY A 253 -6.21 -15.22 -12.61
CA GLY A 253 -6.44 -16.26 -11.61
C GLY A 253 -6.24 -15.78 -10.19
N GLN A 254 -5.21 -14.96 -9.98
CA GLN A 254 -4.74 -14.52 -8.66
C GLN A 254 -4.30 -13.06 -8.74
N LEU A 255 -4.53 -12.31 -7.66
CA LEU A 255 -4.04 -10.95 -7.49
C LEU A 255 -3.01 -10.93 -6.36
N VAL A 256 -1.82 -10.43 -6.67
CA VAL A 256 -0.79 -10.06 -5.72
C VAL A 256 -0.70 -8.54 -5.70
N ILE A 257 -0.68 -7.94 -4.51
CA ILE A 257 -0.50 -6.49 -4.36
C ILE A 257 0.85 -6.25 -3.70
N ASN A 258 1.73 -5.50 -4.36
CA ASN A 258 3.01 -5.06 -3.81
C ASN A 258 2.88 -3.61 -3.34
N LEU A 259 3.14 -3.39 -2.05
CA LEU A 259 3.16 -2.09 -1.38
C LEU A 259 4.57 -1.81 -0.86
N SER A 260 5.45 -1.32 -1.73
CA SER A 260 6.82 -0.94 -1.35
C SER A 260 6.92 0.51 -0.87
N VAL A 261 5.89 0.95 -0.16
CA VAL A 261 5.75 2.29 0.38
C VAL A 261 5.76 2.24 1.90
N GLY A 262 5.92 3.38 2.55
CA GLY A 262 5.73 3.55 3.99
C GLY A 262 5.26 4.98 4.31
N TRP A 263 4.76 5.23 5.51
CA TRP A 263 4.41 6.57 5.97
C TRP A 263 4.93 6.82 7.38
N VAL A 264 5.03 8.08 7.80
CA VAL A 264 5.59 8.38 9.13
C VAL A 264 4.79 7.71 10.26
N PRO A 265 5.43 7.07 11.26
CA PRO A 265 4.78 6.69 12.49
C PRO A 265 4.40 7.99 13.16
N VAL A 266 3.11 8.28 13.15
CA VAL A 266 2.61 9.38 13.94
C VAL A 266 1.92 8.73 15.13
N PRO A 267 2.12 9.20 16.37
CA PRO A 267 1.27 8.80 17.50
C PRO A 267 -0.22 8.97 17.17
N GLN A 268 -0.51 9.83 16.20
CA GLN A 268 -1.83 10.05 15.65
C GLN A 268 -2.30 8.92 14.72
N LEU A 269 -1.47 8.26 13.90
CA LEU A 269 -1.89 7.23 12.91
C LEU A 269 -2.39 5.91 13.52
N GLY A 270 -2.53 5.87 14.84
CA GLY A 270 -3.04 4.77 15.63
C GLY A 270 -1.96 3.72 15.84
N GLY A 271 -1.81 3.32 17.10
CA GLY A 271 -1.06 2.11 17.41
C GLY A 271 -1.82 0.85 16.97
N PRO A 272 -1.53 -0.32 17.55
CA PRO A 272 -2.07 -1.61 17.08
C PRO A 272 -3.60 -1.75 17.21
N ASP A 273 -4.27 -0.73 17.76
CA ASP A 273 -5.71 -0.64 17.88
C ASP A 273 -6.32 -0.08 16.59
N ILE A 274 -6.71 -1.00 15.72
CA ILE A 274 -7.30 -0.71 14.40
C ILE A 274 -8.56 0.17 14.47
N ASP A 275 -9.25 0.19 15.61
CA ASP A 275 -10.47 0.98 15.81
C ASP A 275 -10.17 2.44 16.18
N LYS A 276 -8.90 2.76 16.49
CA LYS A 276 -8.41 4.10 16.80
C LYS A 276 -7.51 4.69 15.72
N LEU A 277 -7.47 4.07 14.54
CA LEU A 277 -6.76 4.63 13.38
C LEU A 277 -7.45 5.93 12.92
N PRO A 278 -6.67 6.98 12.60
CA PRO A 278 -7.12 8.10 11.78
C PRO A 278 -7.82 7.65 10.53
N LEU A 279 -8.74 8.48 10.05
CA LEU A 279 -9.52 8.23 8.85
C LEU A 279 -8.67 7.83 7.64
N PRO A 280 -7.53 8.48 7.32
CA PRO A 280 -6.72 8.06 6.19
C PRO A 280 -6.14 6.64 6.37
N ALA A 281 -5.60 6.33 7.55
CA ALA A 281 -5.04 5.00 7.85
C ALA A 281 -6.13 3.92 7.92
N ALA A 282 -7.28 4.24 8.53
CA ALA A 282 -8.45 3.38 8.56
C ALA A 282 -8.96 3.05 7.15
N ALA A 283 -8.90 4.00 6.22
CA ALA A 283 -9.24 3.75 4.82
C ALA A 283 -8.28 2.75 4.16
N VAL A 284 -6.97 2.83 4.42
CA VAL A 284 -6.00 1.83 3.90
C VAL A 284 -6.24 0.46 4.53
N ALA A 285 -6.46 0.40 5.85
CA ALA A 285 -6.77 -0.84 6.55
C ALA A 285 -8.04 -1.51 5.99
N ASP A 286 -9.09 -0.73 5.72
CA ASP A 286 -10.31 -1.24 5.09
C ASP A 286 -10.11 -1.63 3.63
N ALA A 287 -9.24 -0.95 2.89
CA ALA A 287 -8.87 -1.34 1.52
C ALA A 287 -8.10 -2.66 1.48
N LEU A 288 -7.23 -2.91 2.45
CA LEU A 288 -6.52 -4.18 2.58
C LEU A 288 -7.43 -5.32 3.02
N ARG A 289 -8.35 -5.06 3.97
CA ARG A 289 -9.40 -6.03 4.31
C ARG A 289 -10.26 -6.35 3.08
N PHE A 290 -10.61 -5.34 2.29
CA PHE A 290 -11.34 -5.52 1.05
C PHE A 290 -10.54 -6.39 0.05
N ALA A 291 -9.25 -6.11 -0.15
CA ALA A 291 -8.37 -6.89 -1.00
C ALA A 291 -8.29 -8.36 -0.54
N ALA A 292 -8.09 -8.61 0.76
CA ALA A 292 -8.05 -9.95 1.34
C ALA A 292 -9.39 -10.69 1.16
N CYS A 293 -10.53 -10.02 1.39
CA CYS A 293 -11.86 -10.58 1.13
C CYS A 293 -12.10 -10.95 -0.34
N ARG A 294 -11.32 -10.38 -1.27
CA ARG A 294 -11.34 -10.73 -2.71
C ARG A 294 -10.26 -11.73 -3.11
N GLY A 295 -9.58 -12.34 -2.14
CA GLY A 295 -8.55 -13.35 -2.39
C GLY A 295 -7.21 -12.79 -2.86
N ALA A 296 -6.99 -11.47 -2.72
CA ALA A 296 -5.70 -10.88 -3.02
C ALA A 296 -4.68 -11.23 -1.93
N VAL A 297 -3.42 -11.45 -2.33
CA VAL A 297 -2.28 -11.57 -1.41
C VAL A 297 -1.49 -10.27 -1.43
N THR A 298 -1.38 -9.60 -0.28
CA THR A 298 -0.64 -8.35 -0.17
C THR A 298 0.73 -8.57 0.46
N PHE A 299 1.77 -8.04 -0.18
CA PHE A 299 3.11 -7.88 0.38
C PHE A 299 3.37 -6.41 0.61
N ALA A 300 3.77 -6.05 1.82
CA ALA A 300 4.16 -4.69 2.17
C ALA A 300 5.63 -4.67 2.60
N ALA A 301 6.35 -3.60 2.28
CA ALA A 301 7.67 -3.35 2.87
C ALA A 301 7.56 -3.31 4.40
N ALA A 302 8.59 -3.68 5.15
CA ALA A 302 8.60 -3.63 6.62
C ALA A 302 8.97 -2.24 7.18
N GLY A 303 9.21 -1.27 6.30
CA GLY A 303 9.80 0.03 6.65
C GLY A 303 11.33 -0.05 6.71
N ASN A 304 11.98 1.10 6.61
CA ASN A 304 13.45 1.19 6.61
C ASN A 304 14.00 1.72 7.94
N ASN A 305 13.18 1.77 8.98
CA ASN A 305 13.66 2.13 10.30
C ASN A 305 14.36 0.92 10.93
N MET A 306 15.66 1.03 11.19
CA MET A 306 16.49 -0.07 11.69
C MET A 306 16.19 -0.46 13.15
N GLY A 307 15.27 0.21 13.84
CA GLY A 307 14.72 -0.22 15.13
C GLY A 307 15.75 -0.44 16.25
N GLY A 308 16.92 0.21 16.17
CA GLY A 308 17.98 0.03 17.17
C GLY A 308 17.69 0.73 18.51
N PRO A 309 18.40 0.38 19.60
CA PRO A 309 18.26 1.04 20.90
C PRO A 309 18.61 2.54 20.91
N ASN A 310 19.29 3.02 19.85
CA ASN A 310 19.56 4.43 19.57
C ASN A 310 18.82 4.91 18.31
N GLY A 311 17.92 4.09 17.76
CA GLY A 311 17.17 4.41 16.57
C GLY A 311 16.26 5.58 16.90
N ASN A 312 16.36 6.67 16.13
CA ASN A 312 15.31 7.66 16.08
C ASN A 312 14.05 6.98 15.53
N PHE A 313 13.30 6.31 16.41
CA PHE A 313 11.94 5.85 16.14
C PHE A 313 11.05 7.02 15.69
N ASP A 314 11.46 8.24 16.04
CA ASP A 314 10.79 9.51 15.78
C ASP A 314 10.82 9.98 14.31
N THR A 315 11.56 9.33 13.40
CA THR A 315 11.76 9.88 12.05
C THR A 315 11.66 8.91 10.88
N GLY A 316 11.49 7.60 11.13
CA GLY A 316 11.55 6.59 10.06
C GLY A 316 10.15 6.12 9.64
N PHE A 317 9.85 6.12 8.33
CA PHE A 317 8.57 5.64 7.80
C PHE A 317 8.25 4.22 8.28
N VAL A 318 7.09 4.06 8.91
CA VAL A 318 6.47 2.77 9.18
C VAL A 318 5.83 2.22 7.92
N TYR A 319 5.68 0.91 7.94
CA TYR A 319 5.12 0.16 6.86
C TYR A 319 3.60 0.22 6.81
N PRO A 320 3.00 -0.03 5.64
CA PRO A 320 1.57 -0.14 5.54
C PRO A 320 1.02 -1.13 6.54
N ALA A 321 1.58 -2.33 6.67
CA ALA A 321 1.09 -3.33 7.63
C ALA A 321 1.45 -3.05 9.12
N GLY A 322 2.02 -1.89 9.45
CA GLY A 322 2.65 -1.58 10.73
C GLY A 322 1.88 -0.67 11.65
N TRP A 323 0.57 -0.59 11.44
CA TRP A 323 -0.42 -0.06 12.38
C TRP A 323 -0.32 -0.74 13.75
#